data_AF-A0A9P7BZC5-F1
#
_entry.id   AF-A0A9P7BZC5-F1
#
_cell.length_a   1.000
_cell.length_b   1.000
_cell.length_c   1.000
_cell.angle_alpha   90.00
_cell.angle_beta   90.00
_cell.angle_gamma   90.00
#
_symmetry.space_group_name_H-M   'P 1'
#
loop_
_entity.id
_entity.type
_entity.pdbx_description
1 polymer ?
#
loop_
_entity_poly.entity_id
_entity_poly.type
_entity_poly.pdbx_seq_one_letter_code
_entity_poly.pdbx_strand_id
1 'polypeptide(L)' 'MTREQVLESVRKHVSLARSYIDDVEFSAEDATRTELDYLIEVSRVAIAAGATTINLPDTQTFPMPPT' A
#
# COMPACT_ATOMS: atom_id res chain seq x y z
N MET A 1 -11.35 10.24 -0.11
CA MET A 1 -11.06 9.87 -1.51
C MET A 1 -11.93 8.70 -1.87
N THR A 2 -12.43 8.62 -3.11
CA THR A 2 -13.05 7.38 -3.59
C THR A 2 -11.98 6.31 -3.78
N ARG A 3 -12.39 5.04 -3.93
CA ARG A 3 -11.45 3.93 -4.15
C ARG A 3 -10.60 4.18 -5.40
N GLU A 4 -11.22 4.63 -6.47
CA GLU A 4 -10.58 4.92 -7.75
C GLU A 4 -9.55 6.05 -7.61
N GLN A 5 -9.88 7.09 -6.83
CA GLN A 5 -8.94 8.18 -6.56
C GLN A 5 -7.70 7.70 -5.79
N VAL A 6 -7.87 6.74 -4.86
CA VAL A 6 -6.73 6.14 -4.14
C VAL A 6 -5.87 5.33 -5.09
N LEU A 7 -6.45 4.47 -5.93
CA LEU A 7 -5.71 3.67 -6.92
C LEU A 7 -4.92 4.55 -7.91
N GLU A 8 -5.55 5.62 -8.42
CA GLU A 8 -4.85 6.61 -9.26
C GLU A 8 -3.71 7.29 -8.52
N SER A 9 -3.94 7.67 -7.26
CA SER A 9 -2.91 8.29 -6.42
C SER A 9 -1.71 7.35 -6.22
N VAL A 10 -1.96 6.09 -5.89
CA VAL A 10 -0.89 5.08 -5.71
C VAL A 10 -0.10 4.93 -7.00
N ARG A 11 -0.78 4.74 -8.14
CA ARG A 11 -0.12 4.61 -9.44
C ARG A 11 0.76 5.82 -9.73
N LYS A 12 0.24 7.03 -9.54
CA LYS A 12 0.94 8.29 -9.83
C LYS A 12 2.20 8.44 -8.97
N HIS A 13 2.08 8.30 -7.65
CA HIS A 13 3.17 8.60 -6.74
C HIS A 13 4.24 7.51 -6.71
N VAL A 14 3.86 6.24 -6.82
CA VAL A 14 4.83 5.13 -6.89
C VAL A 14 5.60 5.18 -8.21
N SER A 15 4.92 5.42 -9.35
CA SER A 15 5.61 5.58 -10.64
C SER A 15 6.56 6.78 -10.64
N LEU A 16 6.15 7.88 -10.00
CA LEU A 16 7.00 9.07 -9.84
C LEU A 16 8.23 8.73 -9.00
N ALA A 17 8.07 8.09 -7.84
CA ALA A 17 9.19 7.65 -7.01
C ALA A 17 10.14 6.73 -7.78
N ARG A 18 9.60 5.77 -8.53
CA ARG A 18 10.37 4.83 -9.36
C ARG A 18 11.19 5.53 -10.46
N SER A 19 10.77 6.69 -10.92
CA SER A 19 11.54 7.49 -11.88
C SER A 19 12.80 8.13 -11.27
N TYR A 20 12.88 8.23 -9.93
CA TYR A 20 14.02 8.80 -9.21
C TYR A 20 14.90 7.77 -8.53
N ILE A 21 14.33 6.65 -8.07
CA ILE A 21 15.05 5.62 -7.30
C ILE A 21 14.56 4.22 -7.61
N ASP A 22 15.49 3.26 -7.59
CA ASP A 22 15.22 1.85 -7.91
C ASP A 22 14.64 1.05 -6.75
N ASP A 23 14.72 1.54 -5.52
CA ASP A 23 14.15 0.88 -4.36
C ASP A 23 13.04 1.76 -3.77
N VAL A 24 11.80 1.29 -3.92
CA VAL A 24 10.58 2.04 -3.58
C VAL A 24 9.71 1.15 -2.71
N GLU A 25 9.50 1.58 -1.47
CA GLU A 25 8.53 0.98 -0.57
C GLU A 25 7.16 1.67 -0.69
N PHE A 26 6.10 0.86 -0.74
CA PHE A 26 4.74 1.31 -0.53
C PHE A 26 4.20 0.73 0.79
N SER A 27 3.76 1.60 1.69
CA SER A 27 3.11 1.23 2.96
C SER A 27 1.60 1.45 2.86
N ALA A 28 0.80 0.40 3.07
CA ALA A 28 -0.66 0.51 3.16
C ALA A 28 -1.08 0.77 4.61
N GLU A 29 -1.25 2.04 4.98
CA GLU A 29 -1.73 2.44 6.31
C GLU A 29 -3.05 1.74 6.69
N ASP A 30 -3.20 1.34 7.95
CA ASP A 30 -4.38 0.66 8.50
C ASP A 30 -4.76 -0.63 7.75
N ALA A 31 -3.75 -1.38 7.27
CA ALA A 31 -3.93 -2.60 6.49
C ALA A 31 -4.82 -3.64 7.19
N THR A 32 -4.70 -3.79 8.51
CA THR A 32 -5.47 -4.77 9.32
C THR A 32 -6.97 -4.50 9.38
N ARG A 33 -7.40 -3.28 9.00
CA ARG A 33 -8.79 -2.83 9.04
C ARG A 33 -9.36 -2.52 7.65
N THR A 34 -8.55 -2.74 6.62
CA THR A 34 -8.93 -2.54 5.22
C THR A 34 -9.53 -3.84 4.68
N GLU A 35 -10.65 -3.73 3.94
CA GLU A 35 -11.24 -4.87 3.22
C GLU A 35 -10.18 -5.60 2.38
N LEU A 36 -10.02 -6.90 2.59
CA LEU A 36 -8.91 -7.67 2.05
C LEU A 36 -8.79 -7.56 0.52
N ASP A 37 -9.91 -7.63 -0.20
CA ASP A 37 -9.94 -7.51 -1.66
C ASP A 37 -9.42 -6.15 -2.13
N TYR A 38 -9.76 -5.09 -1.39
CA TYR A 38 -9.30 -3.75 -1.70
C TYR A 38 -7.82 -3.58 -1.38
N LEU A 39 -7.36 -4.14 -0.26
CA LEU A 39 -5.94 -4.13 0.10
C LEU A 39 -5.08 -4.84 -0.95
N ILE A 40 -5.58 -5.98 -1.47
CA ILE A 40 -4.95 -6.70 -2.58
C ILE A 40 -4.93 -5.84 -3.85
N GLU A 41 -6.04 -5.19 -4.18
CA GLU A 41 -6.12 -4.31 -5.36
C GLU A 41 -5.11 -3.17 -5.28
N VAL A 42 -5.07 -2.44 -4.15
CA VAL A 42 -4.13 -1.35 -3.90
C VAL A 42 -2.68 -1.85 -3.99
N SER A 43 -2.37 -2.98 -3.36
CA SER A 43 -1.04 -3.58 -3.38
C SER A 43 -0.62 -3.97 -4.79
N ARG A 44 -1.52 -4.56 -5.60
CA ARG A 44 -1.26 -4.88 -7.01
C ARG A 44 -0.96 -3.64 -7.83
N VAL A 45 -1.70 -2.55 -7.62
CA VAL A 45 -1.42 -1.28 -8.29
C VAL A 45 -0.06 -0.72 -7.91
N ALA A 46 0.32 -0.77 -6.63
CA ALA A 46 1.64 -0.34 -6.17
C ALA A 46 2.77 -1.16 -6.81
N ILE A 47 2.64 -2.50 -6.84
CA ILE A 47 3.60 -3.40 -7.50
C ILE A 47 3.71 -3.06 -8.99
N ALA A 48 2.58 -2.93 -9.69
CA ALA A 48 2.56 -2.60 -11.12
C ALA A 48 3.17 -1.22 -11.43
N ALA A 49 3.09 -0.27 -10.49
CA ALA A 49 3.69 1.05 -10.59
C ALA A 49 5.20 1.09 -10.27
N GLY A 50 5.77 -0.01 -9.76
CA GLY A 50 7.21 -0.17 -9.55
C GLY A 50 7.67 -0.22 -8.08
N ALA A 51 6.76 -0.41 -7.12
CA ALA A 51 7.14 -0.68 -5.74
C ALA A 51 7.88 -2.03 -5.65
N THR A 52 9.03 -2.03 -4.98
CA THR A 52 9.88 -3.22 -4.71
C THR A 52 9.53 -3.87 -3.38
N THR A 53 9.01 -3.09 -2.44
CA THR A 53 8.59 -3.54 -1.11
C THR A 53 7.17 -3.08 -0.82
N ILE A 54 6.34 -4.00 -0.32
CA ILE A 54 4.99 -3.70 0.18
C ILE A 54 4.98 -3.93 1.69
N ASN A 55 4.74 -2.87 2.45
CA ASN A 55 4.60 -2.91 3.90
C ASN A 55 3.12 -2.82 4.28
N LEU A 56 2.67 -3.68 5.19
CA LEU A 56 1.29 -3.78 5.66
C LEU A 56 1.23 -3.58 7.18
N PRO A 57 1.40 -2.33 7.67
CA PRO A 57 1.46 -2.04 9.10
C PRO A 57 0.10 -2.16 9.79
N ASP A 58 0.12 -2.57 11.06
CA ASP A 58 -1.00 -2.42 12.00
C ASP A 58 -0.87 -1.07 12.72
N THR A 59 -1.49 -0.03 12.17
CA THR A 59 -1.16 1.36 12.51
C THR A 59 -1.78 1.89 13.80
N GLN A 60 -2.81 1.22 14.35
CA GLN A 60 -3.50 1.71 15.55
C GLN A 60 -3.31 0.89 16.82
N THR A 61 -2.50 -0.17 16.82
CA THR A 61 -2.11 -0.96 18.01
C THR A 61 -3.30 -1.44 18.88
N PHE A 62 -3.65 -2.72 18.74
CA PHE A 62 -3.88 -3.64 19.87
C PHE A 62 -3.81 -5.12 19.42
N PRO A 63 -2.73 -5.59 18.77
CA PRO A 63 -2.57 -7.03 18.55
C PRO A 63 -2.04 -7.64 19.84
N MET A 64 -2.93 -8.02 20.76
CA MET A 64 -2.56 -8.94 21.85
C MET A 64 -2.07 -10.24 21.19
N PRO A 65 -0.79 -10.64 21.38
CA PRO A 65 -0.36 -11.96 20.94
C PRO A 65 -1.17 -13.02 21.70
N PRO A 66 -1.60 -14.12 21.06
CA PRO A 66 -2.22 -15.22 21.80
C PRO A 66 -1.20 -15.74 22.82
N THR A 67 -1.63 -15.79 24.09
CA THR A 67 -0.92 -16.45 25.19
C THR A 67 -0.73 -17.93 24.95
#